data_AF-A0AAD9FWJ1-F1
#
_entry.id   AF-A0AAD9FWJ1-F1
#
_cell.length_a   1.000
_cell.length_b   1.000
_cell.length_c   1.000
_cell.angle_alpha   90.00
_cell.angle_beta   90.00
_cell.angle_gamma   90.00
#
_symmetry.space_group_name_H-M   'P 1'
#
loop_
_entity.id
_entity.type
_entity.pdbx_description
1 polymer ?
#
loop_
_entity_poly.entity_id
_entity_poly.type
_entity_poly.pdbx_seq_one_letter_code
_entity_poly.pdbx_strand_id
1 'polypeptide(L)'
;MTYDFVPSGHNPLADDPPVAAVESGGPNEGPRVLIEPKQFQYEVVQGFFRQNGPKPKTHDFEYMLKHSFGLIDETPERWENLKRDVAKLQAEAPADVQYKVFFLGRHGEGWHNYAVTQIGIEPWEEYWAFQYGNGTLTWGPDPELTKTGVAQAQAIQACWKEQAPLGAPIRKDQIRWYVSPLTRTGQTMQESWGELLTGVPEVWEDWREVYGSHTCDQRRTKSYIEERFPSFKIEKGFAEEDELWKPDIRETDEHMQIRGQRALDRLFGSGPDHADETYISITAHSGNLRNLLAVLGHQPYPLATGEMIPVVVRATPVRGNGVA
;
A
#
# COMPACT_ATOMS: atom_id res chain seq x y z
N MET A 1 42.25 -76.97 19.34
CA MET A 1 40.85 -76.51 19.25
C MET A 1 40.84 -75.04 19.59
N THR A 2 40.55 -74.17 18.61
CA THR A 2 39.75 -72.94 18.71
C THR A 2 39.73 -72.32 17.32
N TYR A 3 38.52 -71.95 16.88
CA TYR A 3 38.16 -71.57 15.51
C TYR A 3 38.73 -70.21 15.09
N ASP A 4 39.29 -70.14 13.89
CA ASP A 4 39.56 -68.88 13.20
C ASP A 4 38.28 -68.36 12.55
N PHE A 5 37.93 -67.11 12.86
CA PHE A 5 36.78 -66.39 12.34
C PHE A 5 37.15 -65.79 10.97
N VAL A 6 36.48 -66.24 9.90
CA VAL A 6 36.58 -65.61 8.57
C VAL A 6 35.58 -64.46 8.51
N PRO A 7 35.99 -63.20 8.27
CA PRO A 7 35.03 -62.13 8.04
C PRO A 7 34.36 -62.33 6.68
N SER A 8 33.04 -62.58 6.70
CA SER A 8 32.21 -62.56 5.49
C SER A 8 32.23 -61.15 4.89
N GLY A 9 32.85 -61.02 3.72
CA GLY A 9 32.75 -59.82 2.88
C GLY A 9 31.35 -59.67 2.32
N HIS A 10 30.44 -59.09 3.10
CA HIS A 10 29.18 -58.54 2.63
C HIS A 10 29.14 -57.08 3.02
N ASN A 11 29.52 -56.22 2.07
CA ASN A 11 29.22 -54.80 2.13
C ASN A 11 27.70 -54.66 1.91
N PRO A 12 26.92 -54.23 2.91
CA PRO A 12 25.48 -54.09 2.73
C PRO A 12 25.24 -52.85 1.87
N LEU A 13 24.71 -53.09 0.66
CA LEU A 13 24.01 -52.12 -0.17
C LEU A 13 24.85 -50.87 -0.51
N ALA A 14 25.77 -51.01 -1.47
CA ALA A 14 26.15 -49.87 -2.26
C ALA A 14 24.93 -49.47 -3.12
N ASP A 15 24.44 -48.25 -2.95
CA ASP A 15 23.42 -47.69 -3.83
C ASP A 15 23.98 -47.70 -5.27
N ASP A 16 23.39 -48.50 -6.15
CA ASP A 16 23.75 -48.58 -7.57
C ASP A 16 22.53 -48.26 -8.44
N PRO A 17 22.51 -47.09 -9.11
CA PRO A 17 23.57 -46.08 -9.13
C PRO A 17 23.64 -45.31 -7.79
N PRO A 18 24.80 -44.68 -7.49
CA PRO A 18 24.93 -43.81 -6.33
C PRO A 18 23.80 -42.78 -6.30
N VAL A 19 23.17 -42.53 -5.15
CA VAL A 19 22.06 -41.55 -5.02
C VAL A 19 22.44 -40.17 -5.62
N ALA A 20 23.71 -39.80 -5.55
CA ALA A 20 24.25 -38.56 -6.13
C ALA A 20 24.39 -38.58 -7.67
N ALA A 21 24.24 -39.72 -8.34
CA ALA A 21 24.31 -39.84 -9.81
C ALA A 21 23.00 -39.40 -10.50
N VAL A 22 21.90 -39.32 -9.75
CA VAL A 22 20.58 -38.89 -10.23
C VAL A 22 20.11 -37.56 -9.62
N GLU A 23 20.89 -36.98 -8.71
CA GLU A 23 20.57 -35.68 -8.11
C GLU A 23 21.18 -34.56 -8.96
N SER A 24 20.34 -33.77 -9.64
CA SER A 24 20.81 -32.68 -10.51
C SER A 24 21.29 -31.44 -9.74
N GLY A 25 21.37 -31.51 -8.40
CA GLY A 25 21.89 -30.44 -7.56
C GLY A 25 21.15 -29.11 -7.71
N GLY A 26 19.81 -29.11 -7.76
CA GLY A 26 18.99 -27.88 -7.85
C GLY A 26 19.36 -26.94 -9.00
N PRO A 27 18.74 -25.75 -9.10
CA PRO A 27 19.23 -24.71 -10.00
C PRO A 27 20.60 -24.20 -9.53
N ASN A 28 21.49 -23.84 -10.47
CA ASN A 28 22.77 -23.16 -10.16
C ASN A 28 22.60 -21.73 -9.62
N GLU A 29 21.36 -21.27 -9.45
CA GLU A 29 21.03 -20.01 -8.80
C GLU A 29 20.49 -20.34 -7.40
N GLY A 30 21.15 -19.79 -6.37
CA GLY A 30 20.60 -19.81 -5.02
C GLY A 30 19.21 -19.16 -5.00
N PRO A 31 18.32 -19.54 -4.06
CA PRO A 31 17.01 -18.91 -3.96
C PRO A 31 17.19 -17.40 -3.82
N ARG A 32 16.44 -16.63 -4.62
CA ARG A 32 16.39 -15.18 -4.44
C ARG A 32 15.89 -14.90 -3.03
N VAL A 33 16.50 -13.90 -2.38
CA VAL A 33 15.97 -13.37 -1.12
C VAL A 33 14.54 -12.91 -1.38
N LEU A 34 13.56 -13.62 -0.80
CA LEU A 34 12.14 -13.34 -1.04
C LEU A 34 11.67 -12.04 -0.38
N ILE A 35 12.36 -11.61 0.68
CA ILE A 35 12.07 -10.39 1.44
C ILE A 35 13.34 -9.54 1.45
N GLU A 36 13.34 -8.47 0.66
CA GLU A 36 14.48 -7.54 0.66
C GLU A 36 14.71 -6.97 2.07
N PRO A 37 15.97 -6.82 2.51
CA PRO A 37 16.27 -6.18 3.78
C PRO A 37 15.66 -4.79 3.85
N LYS A 38 15.04 -4.47 4.98
CA LYS A 38 14.51 -3.13 5.24
C LYS A 38 15.60 -2.08 5.06
N GLN A 39 15.35 -1.07 4.23
CA GLN A 39 16.32 0.01 4.00
C GLN A 39 16.17 1.12 5.04
N PHE A 40 14.94 1.40 5.47
CA PHE A 40 14.64 2.44 6.45
C PHE A 40 13.74 1.95 7.58
N GLN A 41 13.88 2.59 8.73
CA GLN A 41 12.88 2.62 9.79
C GLN A 41 12.04 3.89 9.64
N TYR A 42 10.73 3.75 9.76
CA TYR A 42 9.79 4.86 9.59
C TYR A 42 9.11 5.26 10.89
N GLU A 43 8.81 6.55 11.01
CA GLU A 43 7.96 7.09 12.07
C GLU A 43 7.12 8.28 11.57
N VAL A 44 5.90 8.42 12.12
CA VAL A 44 5.09 9.62 11.91
C VAL A 44 5.55 10.74 12.85
N VAL A 45 5.94 11.87 12.26
CA VAL A 45 6.25 13.11 12.97
C VAL A 45 4.94 13.78 13.41
N GLN A 46 4.86 14.05 14.71
CA GLN A 46 3.67 14.60 15.36
C GLN A 46 3.61 16.13 15.26
N GLY A 47 2.45 16.71 15.56
CA GLY A 47 2.27 18.17 15.70
C GLY A 47 1.83 18.91 14.44
N PHE A 48 1.64 18.22 13.31
CA PHE A 48 1.15 18.81 12.06
C PHE A 48 -0.34 18.60 11.84
N PHE A 49 -0.85 17.39 12.09
CA PHE A 49 -2.22 17.00 11.75
C PHE A 49 -2.98 16.39 12.95
N ARG A 50 -4.28 16.67 13.04
CA ARG A 50 -5.16 16.35 14.17
C ARG A 50 -5.37 14.86 14.37
N GLN A 51 -5.38 14.11 13.27
CA GLN A 51 -5.48 12.66 13.23
C GLN A 51 -4.30 11.97 13.93
N ASN A 52 -3.18 12.68 14.08
CA ASN A 52 -1.92 12.14 14.59
C ASN A 52 -1.82 12.40 16.12
N GLY A 53 -1.27 11.44 16.86
CA GLY A 53 -0.91 11.64 18.27
C GLY A 53 -0.69 10.35 19.05
N PRO A 54 -0.15 10.44 20.29
CA PRO A 54 0.13 9.26 21.12
C PRO A 54 -1.12 8.55 21.63
N LYS A 55 -2.32 9.02 21.26
CA LYS A 55 -3.61 8.41 21.60
C LYS A 55 -4.43 8.29 20.31
N PRO A 56 -5.18 7.19 20.12
CA PRO A 56 -6.13 7.08 19.02
C PRO A 56 -7.07 8.28 19.00
N LYS A 57 -7.12 8.95 17.85
CA LYS A 57 -8.06 10.03 17.57
C LYS A 57 -8.69 9.70 16.24
N THR A 58 -10.00 9.51 16.24
CA THR A 58 -10.77 9.38 15.02
C THR A 58 -11.64 10.62 14.91
N HIS A 59 -11.55 11.30 13.79
CA HIS A 59 -12.37 12.46 13.51
C HIS A 59 -13.35 12.14 12.40
N ASP A 60 -14.51 12.79 12.42
CA ASP A 60 -15.46 12.68 11.33
C ASP A 60 -14.84 13.22 10.03
N PHE A 61 -15.13 12.54 8.91
CA PHE A 61 -14.55 12.86 7.63
C PHE A 61 -14.91 14.29 7.17
N GLU A 62 -16.18 14.70 7.31
CA GLU A 62 -16.60 16.06 6.96
C GLU A 62 -15.95 17.10 7.86
N TYR A 63 -15.75 16.77 9.14
CA TYR A 63 -15.01 17.61 10.07
C TYR A 63 -13.56 17.80 9.58
N MET A 64 -12.87 16.77 9.12
CA MET A 64 -11.51 16.88 8.58
C MET A 64 -11.43 17.71 7.30
N LEU A 65 -12.40 17.59 6.39
CA LEU A 65 -12.45 18.43 5.18
C LEU A 65 -12.59 19.91 5.49
N LYS A 66 -13.40 20.28 6.49
CA LYS A 66 -13.56 21.67 6.95
C LYS A 66 -12.30 22.24 7.62
N HIS A 67 -11.36 21.39 8.03
CA HIS A 67 -10.12 21.78 8.70
C HIS A 67 -8.88 21.45 7.86
N SER A 68 -8.96 21.65 6.53
CA SER A 68 -7.82 21.51 5.61
C SER A 68 -7.13 20.13 5.74
N PHE A 69 -7.92 19.06 5.67
CA PHE A 69 -7.48 17.67 5.88
C PHE A 69 -6.94 17.39 7.30
N GLY A 70 -7.33 18.20 8.28
CA GLY A 70 -6.92 18.07 9.67
C GLY A 70 -5.61 18.77 10.01
N LEU A 71 -5.13 19.71 9.19
CA LEU A 71 -3.98 20.54 9.55
C LEU A 71 -4.27 21.29 10.87
N ILE A 72 -3.31 21.28 11.79
CA ILE A 72 -3.47 21.92 13.10
C ILE A 72 -3.43 23.45 12.96
N ASP A 73 -2.58 23.96 12.08
CA ASP A 73 -2.51 25.38 11.75
C ASP A 73 -3.75 25.82 10.96
N GLU A 74 -4.50 26.78 11.53
CA GLU A 74 -5.72 27.34 10.96
C GLU A 74 -5.52 28.74 10.34
N THR A 75 -4.28 29.25 10.32
CA THR A 75 -3.95 30.56 9.72
C THR A 75 -4.12 30.55 8.19
N PRO A 76 -4.34 31.70 7.53
CA PRO A 76 -4.35 31.76 6.07
C PRO A 76 -3.09 31.17 5.42
N GLU A 77 -1.93 31.28 6.08
CA GLU A 77 -0.63 30.81 5.61
C GLU A 77 -0.32 29.34 5.94
N ARG A 78 -1.29 28.58 6.46
CA ARG A 78 -1.11 27.21 6.97
C ARG A 78 -0.28 26.28 6.08
N TRP A 79 -0.46 26.34 4.76
CA TRP A 79 0.28 25.51 3.81
C TRP A 79 1.72 25.98 3.62
N GLU A 80 1.96 27.29 3.62
CA GLU A 80 3.31 27.84 3.61
C GLU A 80 4.04 27.55 4.92
N ASN A 81 3.33 27.59 6.05
CA ASN A 81 3.87 27.20 7.35
C ASN A 81 4.25 25.72 7.36
N LEU A 82 3.37 24.82 6.89
CA LEU A 82 3.68 23.39 6.73
C LEU A 82 4.90 23.18 5.84
N LYS A 83 4.95 23.84 4.67
CA LYS A 83 6.09 23.77 3.73
C LYS A 83 7.40 24.18 4.39
N ARG A 84 7.41 25.33 5.06
CA ARG A 84 8.59 25.85 5.76
C ARG A 84 9.05 24.89 6.85
N ASP A 85 8.12 24.37 7.65
CA ASP A 85 8.46 23.52 8.78
C ASP A 85 8.97 22.16 8.32
N VAL A 86 8.42 21.58 7.25
CA VAL A 86 8.93 20.36 6.61
C VAL A 86 10.30 20.61 5.96
N ALA A 87 10.49 21.73 5.26
CA ALA A 87 11.79 22.10 4.70
C ALA A 87 12.86 22.27 5.79
N LYS A 88 12.48 22.80 6.95
CA LYS A 88 13.36 22.89 8.13
C LYS A 88 13.74 21.49 8.64
N LEU A 89 12.78 20.56 8.76
CA LEU A 89 13.08 19.16 9.12
C LEU A 89 14.07 18.52 8.14
N GLN A 90 13.90 18.76 6.84
CA GLN A 90 14.80 18.24 5.81
C GLN A 90 16.20 18.88 5.89
N ALA A 91 16.30 20.20 6.11
CA ALA A 91 17.59 20.90 6.19
C ALA A 91 18.39 20.59 7.46
N GLU A 92 17.71 20.31 8.57
CA GLU A 92 18.31 19.97 9.87
C GLU A 92 18.47 18.45 10.08
N ALA A 93 18.05 17.63 9.10
CA ALA A 93 18.09 16.19 9.19
C ALA A 93 19.55 15.66 9.36
N PRO A 94 19.78 14.68 10.24
CA PRO A 94 21.03 13.93 10.24
C PRO A 94 21.29 13.28 8.87
N ALA A 95 22.55 12.98 8.56
CA ALA A 95 22.92 12.36 7.29
C ALA A 95 22.03 11.15 6.96
N ASP A 96 21.52 11.14 5.72
CA ASP A 96 20.67 10.11 5.13
C ASP A 96 19.26 9.94 5.76
N VAL A 97 18.90 10.75 6.77
CA VAL A 97 17.51 10.84 7.27
C VAL A 97 16.69 11.70 6.33
N GLN A 98 15.50 11.22 5.96
CA GLN A 98 14.62 11.90 5.02
C GLN A 98 13.25 12.19 5.63
N TYR A 99 12.60 13.24 5.15
CA TYR A 99 11.24 13.61 5.53
C TYR A 99 10.37 13.83 4.30
N LYS A 100 9.16 13.28 4.30
CA LYS A 100 8.13 13.46 3.27
C LYS A 100 6.76 13.61 3.92
N VAL A 101 5.78 14.13 3.17
CA VAL A 101 4.39 14.27 3.63
C VAL A 101 3.48 13.41 2.75
N PHE A 102 2.72 12.51 3.36
CA PHE A 102 1.89 11.54 2.66
C PHE A 102 0.42 11.90 2.88
N PHE A 103 -0.36 11.99 1.80
CA PHE A 103 -1.81 12.09 1.80
C PHE A 103 -2.39 10.72 1.46
N LEU A 104 -2.82 9.99 2.49
CA LEU A 104 -3.29 8.61 2.43
C LEU A 104 -4.82 8.60 2.27
N GLY A 105 -5.30 8.25 1.08
CA GLY A 105 -6.72 8.18 0.75
C GLY A 105 -7.23 6.75 0.68
N ARG A 106 -8.28 6.42 1.43
CA ARG A 106 -9.06 5.20 1.22
C ARG A 106 -10.03 5.44 0.05
N HIS A 107 -10.20 4.45 -0.82
CA HIS A 107 -11.19 4.55 -1.89
C HIS A 107 -12.60 4.90 -1.36
N GLY A 108 -13.40 5.59 -2.19
CA GLY A 108 -14.82 5.81 -1.92
C GLY A 108 -15.62 4.51 -1.83
N GLU A 109 -16.86 4.56 -1.36
CA GLU A 109 -17.73 3.40 -1.27
C GLU A 109 -17.79 2.65 -2.62
N GLY A 110 -17.33 1.39 -2.62
CA GLY A 110 -17.50 0.47 -3.74
C GLY A 110 -18.75 -0.40 -3.57
N TRP A 111 -19.17 -1.06 -4.64
CA TRP A 111 -20.32 -1.97 -4.58
C TRP A 111 -20.15 -3.10 -3.55
N HIS A 112 -18.91 -3.53 -3.24
CA HIS A 112 -18.64 -4.46 -2.14
C HIS A 112 -18.95 -3.85 -0.76
N ASN A 113 -18.59 -2.59 -0.51
CA ASN A 113 -18.92 -1.94 0.76
C ASN A 113 -20.43 -1.82 0.93
N TYR A 114 -21.11 -1.36 -0.12
CA TYR A 114 -22.57 -1.29 -0.10
C TYR A 114 -23.20 -2.67 0.14
N ALA A 115 -22.72 -3.72 -0.52
CA ALA A 115 -23.19 -5.08 -0.27
C ALA A 115 -23.00 -5.52 1.19
N VAL A 116 -21.84 -5.24 1.81
CA VAL A 116 -21.60 -5.50 3.24
C VAL A 116 -22.65 -4.78 4.11
N THR A 117 -23.01 -3.53 3.81
CA THR A 117 -24.04 -2.80 4.58
C THR A 117 -25.43 -3.45 4.50
N GLN A 118 -25.77 -4.06 3.35
CA GLN A 118 -27.07 -4.69 3.15
C GLN A 118 -27.13 -6.10 3.76
N ILE A 119 -26.02 -6.82 3.71
CA ILE A 119 -25.92 -8.23 4.10
C ILE A 119 -25.58 -8.39 5.60
N GLY A 120 -24.78 -7.48 6.14
CA GLY A 120 -24.15 -7.62 7.46
C GLY A 120 -22.77 -8.28 7.37
N ILE A 121 -21.90 -7.93 8.32
CA ILE A 121 -20.47 -8.33 8.32
C ILE A 121 -20.31 -9.84 8.50
N GLU A 122 -21.04 -10.46 9.43
CA GLU A 122 -20.87 -11.89 9.74
C GLU A 122 -21.25 -12.79 8.54
N PRO A 123 -22.46 -12.67 7.93
CA PRO A 123 -22.76 -13.44 6.71
C PRO A 123 -21.87 -13.09 5.52
N TRP A 124 -21.32 -11.87 5.50
CA TRP A 124 -20.36 -11.45 4.48
C TRP A 124 -19.07 -12.25 4.58
N GLU A 125 -18.42 -12.22 5.74
CA GLU A 125 -17.16 -12.92 6.00
C GLU A 125 -17.31 -14.45 5.92
N GLU A 126 -18.50 -15.00 6.20
CA GLU A 126 -18.74 -16.45 6.14
C GLU A 126 -18.99 -16.98 4.72
N TYR A 127 -19.63 -16.20 3.84
CA TYR A 127 -20.08 -16.71 2.54
C TYR A 127 -19.99 -15.69 1.40
N TRP A 128 -20.53 -14.48 1.59
CA TRP A 128 -20.73 -13.56 0.46
C TRP A 128 -19.44 -12.94 -0.07
N ALA A 129 -18.41 -12.77 0.76
CA ALA A 129 -17.10 -12.29 0.34
C ALA A 129 -16.45 -13.20 -0.74
N PHE A 130 -16.81 -14.49 -0.74
CA PHE A 130 -16.32 -15.49 -1.70
C PHE A 130 -17.18 -15.60 -2.96
N GLN A 131 -18.30 -14.88 -3.04
CA GLN A 131 -19.18 -14.85 -4.22
C GLN A 131 -18.90 -13.61 -5.06
N TYR A 132 -19.25 -13.65 -6.34
CA TYR A 132 -19.11 -12.49 -7.24
C TYR A 132 -20.28 -11.48 -7.10
N GLY A 133 -21.39 -11.92 -6.50
CA GLY A 133 -22.61 -11.15 -6.32
C GLY A 133 -23.75 -12.01 -5.77
N ASN A 134 -24.93 -11.40 -5.60
CA ASN A 134 -26.15 -12.09 -5.14
C ASN A 134 -27.30 -12.09 -6.17
N GLY A 135 -26.99 -11.81 -7.44
CA GLY A 135 -27.97 -11.67 -8.52
C GLY A 135 -28.59 -10.27 -8.63
N THR A 136 -28.55 -9.48 -7.56
CA THR A 136 -28.98 -8.06 -7.57
C THR A 136 -27.79 -7.11 -7.57
N LEU A 137 -26.79 -7.40 -6.74
CA LEU A 137 -25.54 -6.66 -6.65
C LEU A 137 -24.39 -7.51 -7.16
N THR A 138 -23.45 -6.88 -7.85
CA THR A 138 -22.17 -7.46 -8.26
C THR A 138 -21.07 -6.72 -7.54
N TRP A 139 -20.24 -7.44 -6.78
CA TRP A 139 -19.13 -6.85 -6.02
C TRP A 139 -17.78 -7.51 -6.32
N GLY A 140 -17.75 -8.48 -7.23
CA GLY A 140 -16.51 -9.06 -7.74
C GLY A 140 -16.61 -9.41 -9.23
N PRO A 141 -15.46 -9.59 -9.89
CA PRO A 141 -14.16 -9.17 -9.42
C PRO A 141 -14.01 -7.65 -9.55
N ASP A 142 -13.18 -7.06 -8.68
CA ASP A 142 -12.77 -5.66 -8.70
C ASP A 142 -13.92 -4.65 -8.92
N PRO A 143 -14.76 -4.43 -7.90
CA PRO A 143 -15.96 -3.63 -8.04
C PRO A 143 -15.66 -2.16 -8.27
N GLU A 144 -16.52 -1.52 -9.07
CA GLU A 144 -16.54 -0.06 -9.21
C GLU A 144 -17.07 0.66 -7.96
N LEU A 145 -16.85 1.97 -7.92
CA LEU A 145 -17.49 2.88 -6.98
C LEU A 145 -19.01 2.92 -7.18
N THR A 146 -19.73 3.11 -6.07
CA THR A 146 -21.14 3.52 -6.10
C THR A 146 -21.24 5.02 -6.38
N LYS A 147 -22.47 5.52 -6.58
CA LYS A 147 -22.71 6.98 -6.65
C LYS A 147 -22.27 7.69 -5.36
N THR A 148 -22.44 7.05 -4.21
CA THR A 148 -21.95 7.56 -2.92
C THR A 148 -20.43 7.63 -2.92
N GLY A 149 -19.74 6.59 -3.38
CA GLY A 149 -18.27 6.57 -3.45
C GLY A 149 -17.70 7.66 -4.36
N VAL A 150 -18.36 7.92 -5.50
CA VAL A 150 -18.02 9.06 -6.37
C VAL A 150 -18.20 10.39 -5.64
N ALA A 151 -19.33 10.59 -4.96
CA ALA A 151 -19.58 11.82 -4.20
C ALA A 151 -18.58 12.03 -3.06
N GLN A 152 -18.18 10.96 -2.37
CA GLN A 152 -17.14 11.02 -1.33
C GLN A 152 -15.80 11.47 -1.91
N ALA A 153 -15.39 10.92 -3.06
CA ALA A 153 -14.16 11.34 -3.73
C ALA A 153 -14.25 12.80 -4.21
N GLN A 154 -15.39 13.23 -4.77
CA GLN A 154 -15.61 14.61 -5.18
C GLN A 154 -15.59 15.61 -4.01
N ALA A 155 -15.93 15.18 -2.78
CA ALA A 155 -15.79 16.01 -1.59
C ALA A 155 -14.30 16.28 -1.24
N ILE A 156 -13.41 15.30 -1.44
CA ILE A 156 -11.96 15.52 -1.38
C ILE A 156 -11.54 16.55 -2.42
N GLN A 157 -12.05 16.44 -3.65
CA GLN A 157 -11.73 17.37 -4.73
C GLN A 157 -12.15 18.80 -4.41
N ALA A 158 -13.36 18.98 -3.89
CA ALA A 158 -13.86 20.28 -3.47
C ALA A 158 -12.96 20.90 -2.40
N CYS A 159 -12.55 20.11 -1.40
CA CYS A 159 -11.59 20.56 -0.40
C CYS A 159 -10.25 20.98 -1.05
N TRP A 160 -9.69 20.17 -1.96
CA TRP A 160 -8.47 20.56 -2.65
C TRP A 160 -8.60 21.85 -3.47
N LYS A 161 -9.74 22.09 -4.13
CA LYS A 161 -9.99 23.35 -4.85
C LYS A 161 -10.02 24.56 -3.92
N GLU A 162 -10.53 24.40 -2.70
CA GLU A 162 -10.49 25.44 -1.67
C GLU A 162 -9.07 25.65 -1.11
N GLN A 163 -8.29 24.57 -0.94
CA GLN A 163 -6.94 24.63 -0.40
C GLN A 163 -5.89 25.09 -1.44
N ALA A 164 -6.13 24.86 -2.73
CA ALA A 164 -5.25 25.26 -3.83
C ALA A 164 -4.85 26.75 -3.82
N PRO A 165 -5.80 27.72 -3.79
CA PRO A 165 -5.45 29.14 -3.74
C PRO A 165 -4.77 29.56 -2.42
N LEU A 166 -4.85 28.72 -1.37
CA LEU A 166 -4.17 28.92 -0.09
C LEU A 166 -2.75 28.32 -0.05
N GLY A 167 -2.25 27.84 -1.20
CA GLY A 167 -0.87 27.37 -1.32
C GLY A 167 -0.70 25.88 -1.05
N ALA A 168 -1.75 25.05 -1.10
CA ALA A 168 -1.61 23.60 -0.99
C ALA A 168 -0.62 23.03 -2.05
N PRO A 169 0.19 22.01 -1.70
CA PRO A 169 1.25 21.49 -2.56
C PRO A 169 0.71 20.50 -3.61
N ILE A 170 -0.13 20.97 -4.53
CA ILE A 170 -0.88 20.11 -5.48
C ILE A 170 -0.29 20.07 -6.89
N ARG A 171 0.81 20.79 -7.14
CA ARG A 171 1.44 20.81 -8.46
C ARG A 171 2.35 19.61 -8.64
N LYS A 172 2.47 19.12 -9.88
CA LYS A 172 3.32 17.97 -10.23
C LYS A 172 4.80 18.09 -9.87
N ASP A 173 5.35 19.29 -9.65
CA ASP A 173 6.72 19.51 -9.18
C ASP A 173 6.85 19.39 -7.66
N GLN A 174 5.73 19.27 -6.95
CA GLN A 174 5.67 19.23 -5.48
C GLN A 174 5.14 17.89 -4.97
N ILE A 175 4.15 17.32 -5.66
CA ILE A 175 3.46 16.10 -5.27
C ILE A 175 3.52 15.03 -6.36
N ARG A 176 3.69 13.78 -5.93
CA ARG A 176 3.60 12.58 -6.77
C ARG A 176 2.43 11.70 -6.33
N TRP A 177 1.75 11.09 -7.29
CA TRP A 177 0.52 10.32 -7.04
C TRP A 177 0.73 8.83 -7.28
N TYR A 178 0.34 8.03 -6.31
CA TYR A 178 0.35 6.58 -6.37
C TYR A 178 -1.06 6.04 -6.12
N VAL A 179 -1.37 4.94 -6.77
CA VAL A 179 -2.70 4.34 -6.71
C VAL A 179 -2.58 2.82 -6.74
N SER A 180 -3.47 2.17 -6.00
CA SER A 180 -3.66 0.72 -6.11
C SER A 180 -4.19 0.33 -7.49
N PRO A 181 -3.88 -0.88 -7.98
CA PRO A 181 -4.36 -1.39 -9.26
C PRO A 181 -5.86 -1.75 -9.30
N LEU A 182 -6.61 -1.63 -8.20
CA LEU A 182 -8.04 -1.94 -8.19
C LEU A 182 -8.87 -0.78 -8.75
N THR A 183 -9.93 -1.09 -9.48
CA THR A 183 -10.74 -0.14 -10.25
C THR A 183 -11.28 0.99 -9.37
N ARG A 184 -11.80 0.66 -8.18
CA ARG A 184 -12.31 1.63 -7.20
C ARG A 184 -11.28 2.67 -6.75
N THR A 185 -10.01 2.30 -6.63
CA THR A 185 -8.94 3.27 -6.25
C THR A 185 -8.58 4.15 -7.44
N GLY A 186 -8.58 3.62 -8.66
CA GLY A 186 -8.40 4.42 -9.87
C GLY A 186 -9.52 5.44 -10.07
N GLN A 187 -10.79 5.04 -9.90
CA GLN A 187 -11.94 5.95 -9.91
C GLN A 187 -11.82 7.00 -8.81
N THR A 188 -11.46 6.60 -7.58
CA THR A 188 -11.26 7.55 -6.48
C THR A 188 -10.16 8.56 -6.79
N MET A 189 -9.03 8.14 -7.35
CA MET A 189 -7.93 9.03 -7.76
C MET A 189 -8.41 10.04 -8.82
N GLN A 190 -9.15 9.61 -9.84
CA GLN A 190 -9.68 10.51 -10.86
C GLN A 190 -10.69 11.51 -10.28
N GLU A 191 -11.63 11.06 -9.43
CA GLU A 191 -12.68 11.92 -8.87
C GLU A 191 -12.16 12.87 -7.79
N SER A 192 -11.19 12.44 -6.97
CA SER A 192 -10.63 13.24 -5.86
C SER A 192 -9.69 14.35 -6.30
N TRP A 193 -9.09 14.23 -7.49
CA TRP A 193 -8.20 15.24 -8.04
C TRP A 193 -8.81 15.95 -9.25
N GLY A 194 -9.48 15.22 -10.15
CA GLY A 194 -10.06 15.73 -11.40
C GLY A 194 -9.08 16.65 -12.15
N GLU A 195 -9.45 17.91 -12.37
CA GLU A 195 -8.58 18.87 -13.07
C GLU A 195 -7.30 19.25 -12.29
N LEU A 196 -7.24 18.98 -10.98
CA LEU A 196 -6.06 19.22 -10.16
C LEU A 196 -5.01 18.11 -10.31
N LEU A 197 -5.35 17.02 -10.99
CA LEU A 197 -4.40 15.95 -11.30
C LEU A 197 -3.46 16.40 -12.42
N THR A 198 -2.37 17.05 -12.04
CA THR A 198 -1.42 17.65 -13.00
C THR A 198 -0.23 16.74 -13.33
N GLY A 199 -0.07 15.62 -12.63
CA GLY A 199 0.92 14.59 -12.90
C GLY A 199 0.30 13.27 -13.38
N VAL A 200 1.13 12.24 -13.44
CA VAL A 200 0.74 10.89 -13.89
C VAL A 200 0.66 9.98 -12.67
N PRO A 201 -0.53 9.50 -12.26
CA PRO A 201 -0.63 8.49 -11.22
C PRO A 201 0.12 7.22 -11.58
N GLU A 202 0.84 6.68 -10.61
CA GLU A 202 1.56 5.43 -10.75
C GLU A 202 0.82 4.28 -10.06
N VAL A 203 0.55 3.24 -10.83
CA VAL A 203 -0.12 2.03 -10.35
C VAL A 203 0.94 1.06 -9.85
N TRP A 204 0.99 0.84 -8.53
CA TRP A 204 1.86 -0.16 -7.92
C TRP A 204 1.04 -1.24 -7.21
N GLU A 205 1.38 -2.51 -7.43
CA GLU A 205 0.77 -3.70 -6.82
C GLU A 205 0.90 -3.67 -5.29
N ASP A 206 1.95 -3.02 -4.77
CA ASP A 206 2.19 -2.87 -3.33
C ASP A 206 1.10 -2.07 -2.60
N TRP A 207 0.30 -1.25 -3.31
CA TRP A 207 -0.80 -0.48 -2.73
C TRP A 207 -2.15 -1.23 -2.75
N ARG A 208 -2.21 -2.42 -3.35
CA ARG A 208 -3.43 -3.25 -3.46
C ARG A 208 -4.03 -3.61 -2.10
N GLU A 209 -5.33 -3.90 -2.07
CA GLU A 209 -5.97 -4.52 -0.89
C GLU A 209 -5.42 -5.94 -0.66
N VAL A 210 -5.97 -6.66 0.32
CA VAL A 210 -5.59 -8.02 0.70
C VAL A 210 -5.56 -8.95 -0.51
N TYR A 211 -4.49 -9.73 -0.69
CA TYR A 211 -4.48 -10.76 -1.74
C TYR A 211 -5.38 -11.95 -1.37
N GLY A 212 -6.15 -12.40 -2.36
CA GLY A 212 -6.89 -13.67 -2.32
C GLY A 212 -8.13 -13.69 -1.43
N SER A 213 -8.80 -14.85 -1.47
CA SER A 213 -10.02 -15.20 -0.75
C SER A 213 -11.25 -14.38 -1.15
N HIS A 214 -11.27 -13.07 -0.91
CA HIS A 214 -12.41 -12.22 -1.23
C HIS A 214 -12.42 -11.89 -2.73
N THR A 215 -13.54 -12.11 -3.41
CA THR A 215 -13.66 -11.86 -4.87
C THR A 215 -13.55 -10.38 -5.23
N CYS A 216 -13.95 -9.48 -4.31
CA CYS A 216 -13.79 -8.03 -4.50
C CYS A 216 -12.33 -7.58 -4.55
N ASP A 217 -11.41 -8.41 -4.05
CA ASP A 217 -9.99 -8.16 -4.05
C ASP A 217 -9.28 -8.78 -5.26
N GLN A 218 -9.99 -9.53 -6.12
CA GLN A 218 -9.46 -10.08 -7.37
C GLN A 218 -9.28 -8.95 -8.40
N ARG A 219 -8.03 -8.67 -8.76
CA ARG A 219 -7.64 -7.60 -9.69
C ARG A 219 -8.01 -7.97 -11.12
N ARG A 220 -8.42 -6.98 -11.91
CA ARG A 220 -8.56 -7.12 -13.37
C ARG A 220 -7.20 -7.23 -14.06
N THR A 221 -7.18 -7.61 -15.33
CA THR A 221 -5.91 -7.74 -16.06
C THR A 221 -5.20 -6.40 -16.20
N LYS A 222 -3.89 -6.43 -16.45
CA LYS A 222 -3.10 -5.23 -16.72
C LYS A 222 -3.68 -4.46 -17.92
N SER A 223 -4.02 -5.16 -19.01
CA SER A 223 -4.63 -4.53 -20.19
C SER A 223 -5.94 -3.81 -19.87
N TYR A 224 -6.76 -4.37 -18.96
CA TYR A 224 -7.97 -3.68 -18.49
C TYR A 224 -7.64 -2.37 -17.76
N ILE A 225 -6.61 -2.36 -16.91
CA ILE A 225 -6.19 -1.15 -16.17
C ILE A 225 -5.68 -0.08 -17.15
N GLU A 226 -4.88 -0.46 -18.15
CA GLU A 226 -4.38 0.44 -19.19
C GLU A 226 -5.53 1.04 -20.02
N GLU A 227 -6.52 0.24 -20.40
CA GLU A 227 -7.71 0.70 -21.14
C GLU A 227 -8.59 1.61 -20.26
N ARG A 228 -8.82 1.23 -19.01
CA ARG A 228 -9.73 1.93 -18.10
C ARG A 228 -9.16 3.25 -17.60
N PHE A 229 -7.83 3.33 -17.45
CA PHE A 229 -7.10 4.48 -16.93
C PHE A 229 -5.89 4.82 -17.82
N PRO A 230 -6.10 5.28 -19.06
CA PRO A 230 -5.02 5.48 -20.04
C PRO A 230 -4.03 6.58 -19.64
N SER A 231 -4.37 7.43 -18.67
CA SER A 231 -3.48 8.46 -18.14
C SER A 231 -2.60 7.97 -16.99
N PHE A 232 -2.74 6.72 -16.54
CA PHE A 232 -1.96 6.15 -15.45
C PHE A 232 -0.75 5.40 -15.99
N LYS A 233 0.32 5.35 -15.19
CA LYS A 233 1.53 4.59 -15.51
C LYS A 233 1.61 3.36 -14.62
N ILE A 234 1.53 2.18 -15.21
CA ILE A 234 1.69 0.93 -14.47
C ILE A 234 3.18 0.66 -14.22
N GLU A 235 3.51 0.18 -13.03
CA GLU A 235 4.89 -0.15 -12.66
C GLU A 235 5.52 -1.21 -13.58
N LYS A 236 6.86 -1.22 -13.60
CA LYS A 236 7.61 -2.19 -14.40
C LYS A 236 7.47 -3.59 -13.81
N GLY A 237 7.27 -4.59 -14.67
CA GLY A 237 7.19 -5.99 -14.24
C GLY A 237 5.80 -6.42 -13.75
N PHE A 238 4.79 -5.54 -13.87
CA PHE A 238 3.42 -5.84 -13.51
C PHE A 238 2.84 -6.98 -14.36
N ALA A 239 2.30 -8.01 -13.71
CA ALA A 239 1.77 -9.20 -14.37
C ALA A 239 0.44 -8.90 -15.09
N GLU A 240 0.25 -9.50 -16.27
CA GLU A 240 -1.00 -9.37 -17.03
C GLU A 240 -2.19 -9.86 -16.20
N GLU A 241 -2.13 -11.12 -15.79
CA GLU A 241 -3.15 -11.77 -14.97
C GLU A 241 -2.90 -11.56 -13.48
N ASP A 242 -3.95 -11.75 -12.68
CA ASP A 242 -3.86 -11.70 -11.23
C ASP A 242 -3.34 -13.02 -10.64
N GLU A 243 -2.02 -13.18 -10.66
CA GLU A 243 -1.36 -14.38 -10.13
C GLU A 243 -1.35 -14.46 -8.61
N LEU A 244 -1.55 -13.33 -7.92
CA LEU A 244 -1.45 -13.19 -6.46
C LEU A 244 -2.78 -13.53 -5.76
N TRP A 245 -3.92 -13.37 -6.43
CA TRP A 245 -5.20 -13.79 -5.89
C TRP A 245 -5.38 -15.30 -6.01
N LYS A 246 -5.64 -15.95 -4.87
CA LYS A 246 -6.03 -17.36 -4.79
C LYS A 246 -7.34 -17.46 -4.00
N PRO A 247 -8.31 -18.29 -4.41
CA PRO A 247 -9.62 -18.35 -3.76
C PRO A 247 -9.58 -18.87 -2.31
N ASP A 248 -8.54 -19.63 -1.96
CA ASP A 248 -8.40 -20.36 -0.70
C ASP A 248 -7.26 -19.83 0.19
N ILE A 249 -6.51 -18.82 -0.26
CA ILE A 249 -5.41 -18.21 0.49
C ILE A 249 -5.73 -16.73 0.68
N ARG A 250 -5.71 -16.26 1.93
CA ARG A 250 -5.84 -14.85 2.27
C ARG A 250 -4.51 -14.32 2.78
N GLU A 251 -4.09 -13.19 2.25
CA GLU A 251 -2.88 -12.49 2.68
C GLU A 251 -2.94 -12.12 4.17
N THR A 252 -1.81 -12.27 4.87
CA THR A 252 -1.69 -11.90 6.28
C THR A 252 -1.38 -10.42 6.46
N ASP A 253 -1.71 -9.87 7.64
CA ASP A 253 -1.29 -8.52 8.02
C ASP A 253 0.23 -8.33 7.97
N GLU A 254 1.00 -9.35 8.37
CA GLU A 254 2.46 -9.34 8.27
C GLU A 254 2.94 -9.19 6.83
N HIS A 255 2.35 -9.91 5.88
CA HIS A 255 2.72 -9.78 4.47
C HIS A 255 2.34 -8.40 3.91
N MET A 256 1.18 -7.84 4.29
CA MET A 256 0.81 -6.47 3.95
C MET A 256 1.81 -5.43 4.49
N GLN A 257 2.30 -5.62 5.72
CA GLN A 257 3.33 -4.76 6.31
C GLN A 257 4.66 -4.89 5.56
N ILE A 258 5.05 -6.10 5.13
CA ILE A 258 6.25 -6.33 4.33
C ILE A 258 6.17 -5.57 2.99
N ARG A 259 5.06 -5.69 2.25
CA ARG A 259 4.94 -4.96 0.97
C ARG A 259 4.74 -3.45 1.16
N GLY A 260 4.10 -3.02 2.24
CA GLY A 260 4.03 -1.61 2.62
C GLY A 260 5.42 -1.02 2.91
N GLN A 261 6.25 -1.75 3.65
CA GLN A 261 7.66 -1.41 3.87
C GLN A 261 8.45 -1.39 2.56
N ARG A 262 8.30 -2.39 1.69
CA ARG A 262 8.94 -2.42 0.36
C ARG A 262 8.57 -1.20 -0.47
N ALA A 263 7.30 -0.80 -0.50
CA ALA A 263 6.86 0.38 -1.23
C ALA A 263 7.46 1.67 -0.67
N LEU A 264 7.53 1.80 0.66
CA LEU A 264 8.20 2.93 1.29
C LEU A 264 9.72 2.93 0.98
N ASP A 265 10.39 1.77 1.02
CA ASP A 265 11.81 1.66 0.71
C ASP A 265 12.07 2.04 -0.77
N ARG A 266 11.16 1.71 -1.69
CA ARG A 266 11.20 2.19 -3.09
C ARG A 266 11.07 3.71 -3.18
N LEU A 267 10.12 4.30 -2.45
CA LEU A 267 9.87 5.75 -2.45
C LEU A 267 11.03 6.56 -1.88
N PHE A 268 11.65 6.09 -0.79
CA PHE A 268 12.70 6.80 -0.06
C PHE A 268 14.12 6.40 -0.48
N GLY A 269 14.31 5.19 -1.02
CA GLY A 269 15.60 4.69 -1.45
C GLY A 269 16.14 5.44 -2.68
N SER A 270 17.36 5.13 -3.10
CA SER A 270 18.03 5.78 -4.23
C SER A 270 17.84 5.06 -5.58
N GLY A 271 16.85 4.16 -5.65
CA GLY A 271 16.56 3.36 -6.83
C GLY A 271 15.79 4.12 -7.92
N PRO A 272 15.45 3.45 -9.04
CA PRO A 272 14.71 4.06 -10.15
C PRO A 272 13.28 4.51 -9.78
N ASP A 273 12.73 3.95 -8.70
CA ASP A 273 11.40 4.27 -8.19
C ASP A 273 11.43 5.40 -7.12
N HIS A 274 12.61 5.98 -6.83
CA HIS A 274 12.75 7.10 -5.90
C HIS A 274 11.78 8.22 -6.23
N ALA A 275 11.15 8.79 -5.19
CA ALA A 275 10.36 10.00 -5.32
C ALA A 275 11.20 11.21 -4.91
N ASP A 276 11.50 12.10 -5.84
CA ASP A 276 12.17 13.37 -5.53
C ASP A 276 11.21 14.33 -4.79
N GLU A 277 9.90 14.15 -4.99
CA GLU A 277 8.86 15.00 -4.42
C GLU A 277 8.76 14.87 -2.90
N THR A 278 8.59 16.00 -2.21
CA THR A 278 8.34 16.03 -0.76
C THR A 278 6.94 15.52 -0.41
N TYR A 279 5.96 15.78 -1.28
CA TYR A 279 4.57 15.40 -1.04
C TYR A 279 4.21 14.17 -1.87
N ILE A 280 3.47 13.25 -1.26
CA ILE A 280 3.08 11.98 -1.87
C ILE A 280 1.58 11.80 -1.63
N SER A 281 0.80 11.50 -2.67
CA SER A 281 -0.58 11.05 -2.53
C SER A 281 -0.64 9.55 -2.79
N ILE A 282 -1.30 8.79 -1.93
CA ILE A 282 -1.52 7.36 -2.11
C ILE A 282 -3.01 7.08 -1.99
N THR A 283 -3.64 6.57 -3.05
CA THR A 283 -5.04 6.11 -3.02
C THR A 283 -5.09 4.58 -2.96
N ALA A 284 -5.53 4.04 -1.83
CA ALA A 284 -5.47 2.63 -1.50
C ALA A 284 -6.73 2.18 -0.72
N HIS A 285 -6.58 1.19 0.16
CA HIS A 285 -7.68 0.45 0.78
C HIS A 285 -7.55 0.36 2.30
N SER A 286 -8.60 -0.09 2.98
CA SER A 286 -8.63 -0.18 4.44
C SER A 286 -7.58 -1.11 5.02
N GLY A 287 -7.44 -2.33 4.49
CA GLY A 287 -6.47 -3.32 4.98
C GLY A 287 -5.04 -2.86 4.72
N ASN A 288 -4.79 -2.39 3.50
CA ASN A 288 -3.50 -1.81 3.12
C ASN A 288 -3.09 -0.63 4.02
N LEU A 289 -3.93 0.41 4.14
CA LEU A 289 -3.59 1.61 4.90
C LEU A 289 -3.47 1.35 6.40
N ARG A 290 -4.28 0.45 6.96
CA ARG A 290 -4.12 0.00 8.36
C ARG A 290 -2.73 -0.56 8.61
N ASN A 291 -2.25 -1.43 7.72
CA ASN A 291 -0.93 -2.05 7.85
C ASN A 291 0.21 -1.07 7.53
N LEU A 292 0.02 -0.17 6.56
CA LEU A 292 0.97 0.91 6.29
C LEU A 292 1.14 1.83 7.51
N LEU A 293 0.05 2.25 8.15
CA LEU A 293 0.10 3.07 9.36
C LEU A 293 0.84 2.35 10.50
N ALA A 294 0.66 1.04 10.65
CA ALA A 294 1.44 0.26 11.61
C ALA A 294 2.94 0.28 11.30
N VAL A 295 3.34 0.14 10.03
CA VAL A 295 4.76 0.27 9.60
C VAL A 295 5.31 1.67 9.89
N LEU A 296 4.50 2.71 9.72
CA LEU A 296 4.87 4.09 10.02
C LEU A 296 4.89 4.42 11.52
N GLY A 297 4.63 3.45 12.42
CA GLY A 297 4.56 3.68 13.86
C GLY A 297 3.38 4.59 14.27
N HIS A 298 2.36 4.69 13.42
CA HIS A 298 1.15 5.43 13.70
C HIS A 298 0.17 4.59 14.51
N GLN A 299 -0.62 5.25 15.36
CA GLN A 299 -1.71 4.61 16.10
C GLN A 299 -2.79 4.06 15.16
N PRO A 300 -3.58 3.06 15.58
CA PRO A 300 -4.70 2.57 14.76
C PRO A 300 -5.65 3.70 14.36
N TYR A 301 -5.95 3.81 13.07
CA TYR A 301 -6.89 4.77 12.52
C TYR A 301 -7.77 4.07 11.46
N PRO A 302 -9.08 3.86 11.73
CA PRO A 302 -9.99 3.24 10.78
C PRO A 302 -10.52 4.28 9.79
N LEU A 303 -9.81 4.49 8.66
CA LEU A 303 -10.26 5.42 7.63
C LEU A 303 -11.64 5.03 7.09
N ALA A 304 -12.58 5.97 7.07
CA ALA A 304 -13.87 5.82 6.42
C ALA A 304 -13.73 5.74 4.89
N THR A 305 -14.74 5.22 4.18
CA THR A 305 -14.73 5.21 2.71
C THR A 305 -14.64 6.64 2.17
N GLY A 306 -13.70 6.87 1.25
CA GLY A 306 -13.39 8.16 0.67
C GLY A 306 -12.59 9.12 1.56
N GLU A 307 -12.26 8.74 2.79
CA GLU A 307 -11.47 9.57 3.69
C GLU A 307 -10.01 9.66 3.25
N MET A 308 -9.41 10.85 3.44
CA MET A 308 -7.98 11.10 3.25
C MET A 308 -7.37 11.67 4.52
N ILE A 309 -6.25 11.08 4.96
CA ILE A 309 -5.48 11.58 6.11
C ILE A 309 -4.03 11.91 5.69
N PRO A 310 -3.50 13.04 6.14
CA PRO A 310 -2.11 13.40 5.96
C PRO A 310 -1.20 12.95 7.12
N VAL A 311 0.01 12.50 6.80
CA VAL A 311 1.06 12.17 7.78
C VAL A 311 2.41 12.73 7.33
N VAL A 312 3.17 13.32 8.25
CA VAL A 312 4.58 13.65 8.00
C VAL A 312 5.41 12.43 8.40
N VAL A 313 6.18 11.88 7.46
CA VAL A 313 6.94 10.64 7.65
C VAL A 313 8.42 10.98 7.72
N ARG A 314 9.10 10.49 8.76
CA ARG A 314 10.56 10.44 8.85
C ARG A 314 11.03 9.04 8.48
N ALA A 315 12.04 8.95 7.62
CA ALA A 315 12.74 7.74 7.26
C ALA A 315 14.17 7.80 7.81
N THR A 316 14.55 6.84 8.65
CA THR A 316 15.90 6.70 9.19
C THR A 316 16.56 5.45 8.59
N PRO A 317 17.69 5.54 7.89
CA PRO A 317 18.34 4.37 7.31
C PRO A 317 18.67 3.32 8.36
N VAL A 318 18.39 2.06 8.04
CA VAL A 318 18.83 0.93 8.85
C VAL A 318 20.28 0.67 8.49
N ARG A 319 21.21 1.09 9.35
CA ARG A 319 22.60 0.67 9.22
C ARG A 319 22.66 -0.82 9.52
N GLY A 320 23.00 -1.64 8.53
CA GLY A 320 23.24 -3.05 8.75
C GLY A 320 24.24 -3.20 9.89
N ASN A 321 23.94 -4.06 10.87
CA ASN A 321 24.97 -4.53 11.79
C ASN A 321 26.03 -5.20 10.93
N GLY A 322 27.09 -4.45 10.61
CA GLY A 322 28.31 -5.02 10.07
C GLY A 322 28.73 -6.09 11.06
N VAL A 323 28.65 -7.35 10.64
CA VAL A 323 29.36 -8.42 11.31
C VAL A 323 30.84 -8.04 11.16
N ALA A 324 31.41 -7.53 12.24
CA ALA A 324 32.84 -7.26 12.36
C ALA A 324 33.63 -8.56 12.40
#